data_AF-A0A507ZWA5-F1
#
_entry.id   AF-A0A507ZWA5-F1
#
_cell.length_a   1.000
_cell.length_b   1.000
_cell.length_c   1.000
_cell.angle_alpha   90.00
_cell.angle_beta   90.00
_cell.angle_gamma   90.00
#
_symmetry.space_group_name_H-M   'P 1'
#
loop_
_entity.id
_entity.type
_entity.pdbx_description
1 polymer ?
#
loop_
_entity_poly.entity_id
_entity_poly.type
_entity_poly.pdbx_seq_one_letter_code
_entity_poly.pdbx_strand_id
1 'polypeptide(L)' 'MRDFWEFIASIFEDFLFIPLDALRSLELDSWWAANLLNFVFMLIAAAAFVYWTMQLKKEQDNHNDRSAKRVRS' A
#
# COMPACT_ATOMS: atom_id res chain seq x y z
N MET A 1 -1.65 3.68 -43.37
CA MET A 1 -1.85 4.42 -42.10
C MET A 1 -2.59 3.61 -41.04
N ARG A 2 -3.55 2.75 -41.41
CA ARG A 2 -4.27 1.88 -40.44
C ARG A 2 -3.34 0.90 -39.73
N ASP A 3 -2.42 0.31 -40.47
CA ASP A 3 -1.48 -0.70 -39.97
C ASP A 3 -0.61 -0.21 -38.80
N PHE A 4 -0.28 1.09 -38.77
CA PHE A 4 0.48 1.69 -37.65
C PHE A 4 -0.33 1.71 -36.35
N TRP A 5 -1.63 2.04 -36.44
CA TRP A 5 -2.51 2.06 -35.28
C TRP A 5 -2.93 0.66 -34.85
N GLU A 6 -3.12 -0.26 -35.80
CA GLU A 6 -3.40 -1.68 -35.53
C GLU A 6 -2.19 -2.35 -34.83
N PHE A 7 -0.96 -1.98 -35.19
CA PHE A 7 0.24 -2.43 -34.47
C PHE A 7 0.33 -1.86 -33.04
N ILE A 8 -0.02 -0.59 -32.83
CA ILE A 8 -0.10 -0.03 -31.47
C ILE A 8 -1.16 -0.78 -30.67
N ALA A 9 -2.34 -1.03 -31.25
CA ALA A 9 -3.41 -1.77 -30.58
C ALA A 9 -2.96 -3.17 -30.15
N SER A 10 -2.29 -3.94 -31.03
CA SER A 10 -1.82 -5.29 -30.70
C SER A 10 -0.78 -5.30 -29.57
N ILE A 11 0.07 -4.28 -29.43
CA ILE A 11 0.98 -4.18 -28.28
C ILE A 11 0.19 -4.09 -26.96
N PHE A 12 -0.90 -3.33 -26.94
CA PHE A 12 -1.69 -3.15 -25.73
C PHE A 12 -2.59 -4.36 -25.46
N GLU A 13 -3.38 -4.80 -26.43
CA GLU A 13 -4.33 -5.90 -26.27
C GLU A 13 -3.65 -7.25 -26.11
N ASP A 14 -2.65 -7.56 -26.94
CA ASP A 14 -2.05 -8.89 -26.97
C ASP A 14 -0.88 -9.07 -25.99
N PHE A 15 -0.30 -7.98 -25.47
CA PHE A 15 0.87 -8.07 -24.59
C PHE A 15 0.73 -7.29 -23.27
N LEU A 16 0.48 -5.98 -23.34
CA LEU A 16 0.48 -5.13 -22.14
C LEU A 16 -0.71 -5.39 -21.21
N PHE A 17 -1.85 -5.82 -21.75
CA PHE A 17 -3.09 -6.04 -20.99
C PHE A 17 -3.26 -7.47 -20.47
N ILE A 18 -2.41 -8.44 -20.85
CA ILE A 18 -2.40 -9.79 -20.27
C ILE A 18 -2.51 -9.78 -18.73
N PRO A 19 -1.69 -9.04 -17.97
CA PRO A 19 -1.80 -9.03 -16.51
C PRO A 19 -3.11 -8.39 -16.02
N LEU A 20 -3.68 -7.43 -16.75
CA LEU A 20 -4.95 -6.80 -16.41
C LEU A 20 -6.13 -7.73 -16.68
N ASP A 21 -6.09 -8.50 -17.76
CA ASP A 21 -7.09 -9.52 -18.07
C ASP A 21 -7.01 -10.69 -17.08
N ALA A 22 -5.81 -11.09 -16.66
CA ALA A 22 -5.63 -12.07 -15.59
C ALA A 22 -6.17 -11.55 -14.25
N LEU A 23 -6.02 -10.27 -13.94
CA LEU A 23 -6.59 -9.69 -12.72
C LEU A 23 -8.12 -9.61 -12.79
N ARG A 24 -8.67 -9.27 -13.97
CA ARG A 24 -10.11 -9.25 -14.22
C ARG A 24 -10.74 -10.64 -14.10
N SER A 25 -10.11 -11.68 -14.64
CA SER A 25 -10.63 -13.05 -14.49
C SER A 25 -10.55 -13.52 -13.03
N LEU A 26 -9.45 -13.19 -12.34
CA LEU A 26 -9.28 -13.50 -10.92
C LEU A 26 -10.32 -12.81 -10.04
N GLU A 27 -10.77 -11.60 -10.39
CA GLU A 27 -11.85 -10.90 -9.69
C GLU A 27 -13.18 -11.66 -9.75
N LEU A 28 -13.51 -12.25 -10.89
CA LEU A 28 -14.74 -13.01 -11.09
C LEU A 28 -14.72 -14.33 -10.30
N ASP A 29 -13.55 -14.94 -10.14
CA ASP A 29 -13.38 -16.23 -9.45
C ASP A 29 -13.21 -16.06 -7.92
N SER A 30 -12.50 -15.02 -7.50
CA SER A 30 -12.22 -14.77 -6.08
C SER A 30 -11.91 -13.30 -5.79
N TRP A 31 -12.92 -12.61 -5.28
CA TRP A 31 -12.79 -11.23 -4.81
C TRP A 31 -11.68 -11.05 -3.77
N TRP A 32 -11.45 -12.04 -2.88
CA TRP A 32 -10.39 -11.99 -1.88
C TRP A 32 -8.99 -12.08 -2.50
N ALA A 33 -8.82 -12.95 -3.49
CA ALA A 33 -7.54 -13.10 -4.17
C ALA A 33 -7.20 -11.87 -5.03
N ALA A 34 -8.20 -11.32 -5.74
CA ALA A 34 -8.04 -10.09 -6.51
C ALA A 34 -7.62 -8.88 -5.64
N ASN A 35 -8.02 -8.87 -4.37
CA ASN A 35 -7.68 -7.82 -3.41
C ASN A 35 -6.47 -8.13 -2.51
N LEU A 36 -5.72 -9.21 -2.78
CA LEU A 36 -4.58 -9.62 -1.95
C LEU A 36 -3.56 -8.49 -1.75
N LEU A 37 -3.22 -7.77 -2.82
CA LEU A 37 -2.26 -6.67 -2.77
C LEU A 37 -2.76 -5.50 -1.89
N ASN A 38 -4.07 -5.20 -1.97
CA ASN A 38 -4.70 -4.19 -1.12
C ASN A 38 -4.64 -4.60 0.36
N PHE A 39 -4.88 -5.87 0.68
CA PHE A 39 -4.77 -6.38 2.05
C PHE A 39 -3.34 -6.24 2.58
N VAL A 40 -2.33 -6.58 1.78
CA VAL A 40 -0.93 -6.42 2.17
C VAL A 40 -0.60 -4.96 2.46
N PHE A 41 -1.00 -4.03 1.59
CA PHE A 41 -0.76 -2.60 1.83
C PHE A 41 -1.49 -2.08 3.06
N MET A 42 -2.74 -2.50 3.29
CA MET A 42 -3.49 -2.13 4.48
C MET A 42 -2.81 -2.62 5.76
N LEU A 43 -2.26 -3.84 5.77
CA LEU A 43 -1.52 -4.38 6.91
C LEU A 43 -0.21 -3.61 7.16
N ILE A 44 0.54 -3.29 6.10
CA ILE A 44 1.77 -2.48 6.22
C ILE A 44 1.45 -1.10 6.78
N ALA A 45 0.42 -0.42 6.25
CA ALA A 45 0.00 0.90 6.70
C ALA A 45 -0.46 0.86 8.16
N ALA A 46 -1.25 -0.15 8.55
CA ALA A 46 -1.67 -0.33 9.93
C ALA A 46 -0.48 -0.56 10.87
N ALA A 47 0.48 -1.42 10.50
CA ALA A 47 1.68 -1.66 11.29
C ALA A 47 2.53 -0.39 11.45
N ALA A 48 2.73 0.37 10.38
CA ALA A 48 3.44 1.65 10.40
C ALA A 48 2.73 2.67 11.30
N PHE A 49 1.39 2.74 11.26
CA PHE A 49 0.60 3.63 12.10
C PHE A 49 0.71 3.25 13.59
N VAL A 50 0.60 1.96 13.92
CA VAL A 50 0.80 1.46 15.29
C VAL A 50 2.21 1.80 15.78
N TYR A 51 3.25 1.52 14.98
CA TYR A 51 4.62 1.88 15.32
C TYR A 51 4.76 3.38 15.60
N TRP A 52 4.17 4.23 14.75
CA TRP A 52 4.25 5.68 14.89
C TRP A 52 3.58 6.17 16.18
N THR A 53 2.38 5.70 16.48
CA THR A 53 1.67 6.10 17.73
C THR A 53 2.41 5.65 18.99
N MET A 54 3.05 4.48 18.97
CA MET A 54 3.90 4.02 20.08
C MET A 54 5.14 4.92 20.24
N GLN A 55 5.75 5.35 19.13
CA GLN A 55 6.89 6.26 19.16
C GLN A 55 6.49 7.62 19.73
N LEU A 56 5.33 8.17 19.35
CA LEU A 56 4.84 9.44 19.90
C LEU A 56 4.64 9.36 21.42
N LYS A 57 4.04 8.28 21.92
CA LYS A 57 3.87 8.08 23.36
C LYS A 57 5.20 8.04 24.10
N LYS A 58 6.18 7.31 23.57
CA LYS A 58 7.53 7.23 24.14
C LYS A 58 8.20 8.60 24.24
N GLU A 59 8.08 9.44 23.22
CA GLU A 59 8.63 10.79 23.26
C GLU A 59 7.92 11.70 24.27
N GLN A 60 6.60 11.57 24.44
CA GLN A 60 5.85 12.30 25.45
C GLN A 60 6.28 11.94 26.87
N ASP A 61 6.39 10.65 27.18
CA ASP A 61 6.83 10.16 28.50
C ASP A 61 8.25 10.67 28.83
N ASN A 62 9.17 10.59 27.87
CA ASN A 62 10.54 11.12 28.01
C ASN A 62 10.56 12.63 28.28
N HIS A 63 9.68 13.40 27.63
CA HIS A 63 9.59 14.85 27.85
C HIS A 63 9.08 15.19 29.25
N ASN A 64 8.10 14.43 29.75
CA ASN A 64 7.54 14.61 31.09
C ASN A 64 8.58 14.33 32.17
N ASP A 65 9.36 13.25 32.05
CA ASP A 65 10.42 12.92 33.01
C ASP A 65 11.51 13.99 33.08
N ARG A 66 11.94 14.50 31.93
CA ARG A 66 12.93 15.60 31.87
C ARG A 66 12.41 16.88 32.52
N SER A 67 11.13 17.19 32.31
CA SER A 67 10.47 18.37 32.89
C SER A 67 10.35 18.24 34.41
N ALA A 68 9.93 17.06 34.91
CA ALA A 68 9.87 16.77 36.33
C ALA A 68 11.24 16.84 37.01
N LYS A 69 12.30 16.38 36.35
CA LYS A 69 13.67 16.45 36.88
C LYS A 69 14.19 17.90 36.94
N ARG A 70 13.88 18.75 35.96
CA ARG A 70 14.28 20.16 35.92
C ARG A 70 13.65 21.01 37.02
N VAL A 71 12.41 20.73 37.40
CA VAL A 71 11.73 21.46 38.49
C VAL A 71 12.28 21.07 39.87
N ARG A 72 12.92 19.90 39.99
CA ARG A 72 13.46 19.37 41.25
C ARG A 72 14.95 19.66 41.47
N SER A 73 15.65 20.22 40.49
CA SER A 73 17.05 20.67 40.58
C SER A 73 17.12 22.17 40.86
#